data_AF-A0A1L0BT89-F1
#
_entry.id   AF-A0A1L0BT89-F1
#
_cell.length_a   1.000
_cell.length_b   1.000
_cell.length_c   1.000
_cell.angle_alpha   90.00
_cell.angle_beta   90.00
_cell.angle_gamma   90.00
#
_symmetry.space_group_name_H-M   'P 1'
#
loop_
_entity.id
_entity.type
_entity.pdbx_description
1 polymer ?
#
loop_
_entity_poly.entity_id
_entity_poly.type
_entity_poly.pdbx_seq_one_letter_code
_entity_poly.pdbx_strand_id
1 'polypeptide(L)'
;MEKLTSLALVHMPVLTSVTNLEWRVLPILGNINFGNIDGLQSIIISDTSLTGVSGFSSAKLKVVDVNNNRFMESLRSDVGHVSEKLHIAANANNMVVELKSLVSAHNISVHNLASLDISRLEEVKGSINLIANLFSEVKMPKLTTVGGTFSISKNEKLETINLTSLKEVGGGLQINGNLYISKIDFLPKLSIVGGALELVGNIKEVTMKSLKLVKGSARVITSDQNFNCATWKQKDASTVVRGGKVECMILLAKSAENVSVPSVKALSGASNFGVGILQLMVAGALGSIGWFH
;
A
#
# COMPACT_ATOMS: atom_id res chain seq x y z
N MET A 1 7.74 -22.83 15.12
CA MET A 1 9.12 -22.62 15.61
C MET A 1 9.27 -21.17 16.00
N GLU A 2 9.56 -20.90 17.27
CA GLU A 2 9.66 -19.55 17.79
C GLU A 2 10.91 -19.37 18.64
N LYS A 3 11.53 -18.19 18.57
CA LYS A 3 12.62 -17.75 19.46
C LYS A 3 13.85 -18.67 19.48
N LEU A 4 14.13 -19.36 18.38
CA LEU A 4 15.32 -20.19 18.23
C LEU A 4 16.44 -19.35 17.61
N THR A 5 17.12 -18.55 18.43
CA THR A 5 18.12 -17.55 17.98
C THR A 5 19.36 -18.15 17.30
N SER A 6 19.59 -19.44 17.49
CA SER A 6 20.71 -20.18 16.88
C SER A 6 20.29 -21.08 15.72
N LEU A 7 19.00 -21.09 15.34
CA LEU A 7 18.54 -21.90 14.20
C LEU A 7 18.89 -21.22 12.88
N ALA A 8 19.88 -21.77 12.18
CA ALA A 8 20.37 -21.20 10.91
C ALA A 8 19.80 -21.88 9.65
N LEU A 9 19.42 -23.16 9.77
CA LEU A 9 18.97 -24.00 8.66
C LEU A 9 17.82 -24.89 9.11
N VAL A 10 16.80 -25.00 8.26
CA VAL A 10 15.75 -26.02 8.37
C VAL A 10 15.81 -26.88 7.10
N HIS A 11 16.09 -28.17 7.27
CA HIS A 11 16.15 -29.13 6.16
C HIS A 11 15.23 -30.32 6.45
N MET A 12 14.07 -30.34 5.79
CA MET A 12 13.01 -31.34 5.96
C MET A 12 12.45 -31.77 4.59
N PRO A 13 13.26 -32.37 3.70
CA PRO A 13 12.86 -32.65 2.32
C PRO A 13 11.73 -33.67 2.19
N VAL A 14 11.54 -34.54 3.20
CA VAL A 14 10.48 -35.55 3.23
C VAL A 14 9.23 -35.10 3.97
N LEU A 15 9.15 -33.83 4.40
CA LEU A 15 7.96 -33.28 5.03
C LEU A 15 6.83 -33.18 4.00
N THR A 16 5.82 -34.03 4.15
CA THR A 16 4.69 -34.13 3.22
C THR A 16 3.49 -33.29 3.64
N SER A 17 3.32 -33.05 4.95
CA SER A 17 2.19 -32.27 5.45
C SER A 17 2.52 -31.48 6.72
N VAL A 18 1.99 -30.27 6.79
CA VAL A 18 1.94 -29.47 8.01
C VAL A 18 0.76 -28.51 7.90
N THR A 19 0.02 -28.34 8.99
CA THR A 19 -1.16 -27.47 8.99
C THR A 19 -0.77 -26.00 9.09
N ASN A 20 0.17 -25.65 9.97
CA ASN A 20 0.57 -24.27 10.22
C ASN A 20 2.09 -24.17 10.20
N LEU A 21 2.61 -23.26 9.38
CA LEU A 21 4.00 -22.88 9.38
C LEU A 21 4.12 -21.53 10.10
N GLU A 22 4.65 -21.56 11.32
CA GLU A 22 4.88 -20.35 12.11
C GLU A 22 6.35 -20.25 12.47
N TRP A 23 7.04 -19.29 11.86
CA TRP A 23 8.45 -18.99 12.06
C TRP A 23 8.58 -17.57 12.55
N ARG A 24 8.92 -17.43 13.84
CA ARG A 24 9.02 -16.14 14.50
C ARG A 24 10.32 -16.04 15.25
N VAL A 25 10.98 -14.89 15.17
CA VAL A 25 12.19 -14.59 15.95
C VAL A 25 13.27 -15.65 15.67
N LEU A 26 13.66 -15.76 14.40
CA LEU A 26 14.68 -16.68 13.89
C LEU A 26 15.78 -15.87 13.17
N PRO A 27 16.53 -15.03 13.91
CA PRO A 27 17.36 -13.97 13.34
C PRO A 27 18.49 -14.45 12.44
N ILE A 28 18.89 -15.72 12.51
CA ILE A 28 19.94 -16.29 11.64
C ILE A 28 19.42 -17.36 10.68
N LEU A 29 18.11 -17.63 10.66
CA LEU A 29 17.52 -18.58 9.72
C LEU A 29 17.57 -17.97 8.33
N GLY A 30 18.54 -18.41 7.53
CA GLY A 30 18.75 -17.92 6.17
C GLY A 30 18.34 -18.91 5.08
N ASN A 31 18.17 -20.19 5.43
CA ASN A 31 17.85 -21.22 4.46
C ASN A 31 16.79 -22.20 4.99
N ILE A 32 15.83 -22.48 4.13
CA ILE A 32 14.73 -23.41 4.33
C ILE A 32 14.66 -24.33 3.11
N ASN A 33 14.63 -25.62 3.38
CA ASN A 33 14.39 -26.62 2.36
C ASN A 33 13.39 -27.63 2.90
N PHE A 34 12.20 -27.63 2.33
CA PHE A 34 11.16 -28.61 2.57
C PHE A 34 10.60 -29.08 1.21
N GLY A 35 10.04 -30.28 1.19
CA GLY A 35 9.36 -30.81 0.00
C GLY A 35 8.07 -30.05 -0.31
N ASN A 36 7.27 -30.54 -1.26
CA ASN A 36 5.95 -29.95 -1.47
C ASN A 36 5.05 -30.28 -0.26
N ILE A 37 4.60 -29.26 0.46
CA ILE A 37 3.78 -29.42 1.66
C ILE A 37 2.30 -29.35 1.27
N ASP A 38 1.58 -30.44 1.54
CA ASP A 38 0.12 -30.48 1.45
C ASP A 38 -0.55 -30.11 2.79
N GLY A 39 -1.81 -29.67 2.72
CA GLY A 39 -2.65 -29.44 3.91
C GLY A 39 -2.34 -28.17 4.71
N LEU A 40 -1.46 -27.31 4.19
CA LEU A 40 -1.13 -26.02 4.80
C LEU A 40 -2.34 -25.11 4.82
N GLN A 41 -2.63 -24.54 6.00
CA GLN A 41 -3.70 -23.58 6.25
C GLN A 41 -3.16 -22.19 6.60
N SER A 42 -1.99 -22.09 7.22
CA SER A 42 -1.44 -20.81 7.67
C SER A 42 0.07 -20.74 7.47
N ILE A 43 0.55 -19.60 7.01
CA ILE A 43 1.97 -19.26 6.94
C ILE A 43 2.17 -17.94 7.66
N ILE A 44 3.02 -17.95 8.67
CA ILE A 44 3.50 -16.76 9.34
C ILE A 44 5.01 -16.81 9.44
N ILE A 45 5.67 -15.82 8.83
CA ILE A 45 7.12 -15.70 8.81
C ILE A 45 7.46 -14.28 9.26
N SER A 46 8.02 -14.15 10.46
CA SER A 46 8.44 -12.88 11.00
C SER A 46 9.81 -12.91 11.69
N ASP A 47 10.53 -11.81 11.57
CA ASP A 47 11.80 -11.59 12.26
C ASP A 47 12.83 -12.69 11.92
N THR A 48 12.93 -13.03 10.63
CA THR A 48 13.86 -14.03 10.09
C THR A 48 14.89 -13.39 9.15
N SER A 49 15.96 -14.14 8.85
CA SER A 49 16.96 -13.77 7.84
C SER A 49 16.75 -14.46 6.49
N LEU A 50 15.56 -14.99 6.26
CA LEU A 50 15.21 -15.62 4.99
C LEU A 50 15.20 -14.59 3.87
N THR A 51 15.72 -14.98 2.71
CA THR A 51 15.76 -14.13 1.50
C THR A 51 14.63 -14.42 0.54
N GLY A 52 14.00 -15.59 0.65
CA GLY A 52 12.87 -15.95 -0.17
C GLY A 52 12.07 -17.10 0.43
N VAL A 53 10.80 -17.16 0.08
CA VAL A 53 9.91 -18.28 0.40
C VAL A 53 9.18 -18.71 -0.85
N SER A 54 9.26 -20.01 -1.13
CA SER A 54 8.56 -20.69 -2.20
C SER A 54 8.23 -22.12 -1.78
N GLY A 55 7.61 -22.90 -2.66
CA GLY A 55 7.38 -24.33 -2.41
C GLY A 55 6.19 -24.66 -1.50
N PHE A 56 5.35 -23.68 -1.17
CA PHE A 56 4.04 -23.93 -0.57
C PHE A 56 2.96 -23.89 -1.64
N SER A 57 2.45 -25.07 -2.00
CA SER A 57 1.34 -25.27 -2.93
C SER A 57 0.10 -25.66 -2.13
N SER A 58 -0.79 -24.70 -1.90
CA SER A 58 -2.09 -24.98 -1.27
C SER A 58 -3.16 -24.20 -1.99
N ALA A 59 -4.23 -24.88 -2.42
CA ALA A 59 -5.36 -24.22 -3.06
C ALA A 59 -5.97 -23.13 -2.17
N LYS A 60 -5.91 -23.31 -0.85
CA LYS A 60 -6.53 -22.40 0.13
C LYS A 60 -5.68 -22.26 1.39
N LEU A 61 -5.32 -21.03 1.71
CA LEU A 61 -4.78 -20.63 2.99
C LEU A 61 -5.80 -19.75 3.73
N LYS A 62 -5.74 -19.77 5.06
CA LYS A 62 -6.43 -18.80 5.91
C LYS A 62 -5.59 -17.54 6.01
N VAL A 63 -4.33 -17.71 6.38
CA VAL A 63 -3.39 -16.63 6.67
C VAL A 63 -2.10 -16.80 5.88
N VAL A 64 -1.67 -15.71 5.25
CA VAL A 64 -0.32 -15.52 4.73
C VAL A 64 0.17 -14.21 5.33
N ASP A 65 1.14 -14.31 6.24
CA ASP A 65 1.67 -13.17 6.97
C ASP A 65 3.21 -13.20 6.94
N VAL A 66 3.80 -12.39 6.06
CA VAL A 66 5.26 -12.30 5.89
C VAL A 66 5.66 -10.88 6.24
N ASN A 67 6.23 -10.69 7.43
CA ASN A 67 6.53 -9.36 7.94
C ASN A 67 7.84 -9.26 8.73
N ASN A 68 8.44 -8.07 8.80
CA ASN A 68 9.66 -7.82 9.59
C ASN A 68 10.85 -8.71 9.17
N ASN A 69 10.94 -9.12 7.91
CA ASN A 69 12.07 -9.90 7.39
C ASN A 69 12.93 -9.01 6.50
N ARG A 70 13.91 -8.31 7.10
CA ARG A 70 14.70 -7.25 6.43
C ARG A 70 15.44 -7.70 5.18
N PHE A 71 15.67 -9.00 5.04
CA PHE A 71 16.38 -9.61 3.91
C PHE A 71 15.45 -10.35 2.94
N MET A 72 14.14 -10.40 3.20
CA MET A 72 13.18 -11.12 2.38
C MET A 72 12.91 -10.39 1.07
N GLU A 73 13.45 -10.91 -0.02
CA GLU A 73 13.38 -10.33 -1.36
C GLU A 73 12.32 -11.01 -2.24
N SER A 74 11.82 -12.20 -1.86
CA SER A 74 10.80 -12.88 -2.67
C SER A 74 9.78 -13.72 -1.91
N LEU A 75 8.55 -13.67 -2.38
CA LEU A 75 7.47 -14.58 -1.98
C LEU A 75 6.78 -15.11 -3.23
N ARG A 76 6.83 -16.42 -3.45
CA ARG A 76 6.20 -17.08 -4.60
C ARG A 76 5.29 -18.20 -4.16
N SER A 77 4.06 -18.22 -4.67
CA SER A 77 3.09 -19.27 -4.36
C SER A 77 2.00 -19.39 -5.40
N ASP A 78 1.48 -20.60 -5.54
CA ASP A 78 0.30 -20.92 -6.33
C ASP A 78 -0.99 -20.91 -5.49
N VAL A 79 -0.99 -20.23 -4.34
CA VAL A 79 -2.19 -20.11 -3.50
C VAL A 79 -3.36 -19.51 -4.28
N GLY A 80 -4.49 -20.23 -4.29
CA GLY A 80 -5.71 -19.80 -4.96
C GLY A 80 -6.58 -18.88 -4.12
N HIS A 81 -6.67 -19.13 -2.82
CA HIS A 81 -7.57 -18.41 -1.92
C HIS A 81 -6.91 -18.10 -0.58
N VAL A 82 -7.07 -16.87 -0.08
CA VAL A 82 -6.67 -16.48 1.29
C VAL A 82 -7.89 -16.03 2.08
N SER A 83 -8.42 -16.88 2.96
CA SER A 83 -9.75 -16.66 3.55
C SER A 83 -9.82 -15.69 4.71
N GLU A 84 -8.69 -15.25 5.27
CA GLU A 84 -8.66 -14.33 6.42
C GLU A 84 -7.72 -13.14 6.19
N LYS A 85 -6.42 -13.39 6.01
CA LYS A 85 -5.41 -12.32 5.98
C LYS A 85 -4.26 -12.62 5.02
N LEU A 86 -4.05 -11.74 4.05
CA LEU A 86 -2.82 -11.63 3.27
C LEU A 86 -2.11 -10.34 3.71
N HIS A 87 -1.04 -10.48 4.49
CA HIS A 87 -0.25 -9.37 5.00
C HIS A 87 1.22 -9.50 4.62
N ILE A 88 1.75 -8.46 3.98
CA ILE A 88 3.15 -8.39 3.58
C ILE A 88 3.65 -6.97 3.88
N ALA A 89 4.58 -6.83 4.81
CA ALA A 89 5.07 -5.53 5.26
C ALA A 89 6.45 -5.61 5.89
N ALA A 90 7.19 -4.50 5.95
CA ALA A 90 8.49 -4.44 6.64
C ALA A 90 9.48 -5.54 6.22
N ASN A 91 9.50 -5.88 4.92
CA ASN A 91 10.46 -6.80 4.33
C ASN A 91 11.53 -6.01 3.54
N ALA A 92 12.35 -6.69 2.73
CA ALA A 92 13.33 -5.98 1.90
C ALA A 92 12.64 -5.03 0.90
N ASN A 93 13.23 -3.86 0.64
CA ASN A 93 12.63 -2.86 -0.26
C ASN A 93 12.55 -3.34 -1.72
N ASN A 94 13.37 -4.32 -2.11
CA ASN A 94 13.34 -4.97 -3.43
C ASN A 94 12.40 -6.18 -3.46
N MET A 95 11.54 -6.38 -2.45
CA MET A 95 10.71 -7.58 -2.36
C MET A 95 9.75 -7.70 -3.56
N VAL A 96 9.80 -8.86 -4.20
CA VAL A 96 8.92 -9.28 -5.30
C VAL A 96 7.93 -10.32 -4.77
N VAL A 97 6.64 -10.06 -4.96
CA VAL A 97 5.57 -10.99 -4.58
C VAL A 97 4.87 -11.49 -5.83
N GLU A 98 4.87 -12.80 -6.04
CA GLU A 98 4.20 -13.47 -7.15
C GLU A 98 3.17 -14.48 -6.61
N LEU A 99 1.89 -14.09 -6.62
CA LEU A 99 0.75 -14.93 -6.23
C LEU A 99 -0.16 -15.12 -7.46
N LYS A 100 0.43 -15.68 -8.51
CA LYS A 100 -0.16 -15.74 -9.87
C LYS A 100 -1.48 -16.46 -9.93
N SER A 101 -1.73 -17.37 -8.98
CA SER A 101 -2.95 -18.18 -8.91
C SER A 101 -4.02 -17.60 -7.97
N LEU A 102 -3.74 -16.49 -7.28
CA LEU A 102 -4.66 -15.92 -6.29
C LEU A 102 -5.94 -15.41 -6.95
N VAL A 103 -7.05 -16.10 -6.69
CA VAL A 103 -8.40 -15.78 -7.20
C VAL A 103 -9.17 -14.93 -6.19
N SER A 104 -9.05 -15.21 -4.89
CA SER A 104 -9.78 -14.43 -3.87
C SER A 104 -9.00 -14.24 -2.59
N ALA A 105 -9.22 -13.12 -1.92
CA ALA A 105 -8.73 -12.89 -0.56
C ALA A 105 -9.82 -12.31 0.35
N HIS A 106 -9.66 -12.39 1.67
CA HIS A 106 -10.51 -11.65 2.59
C HIS A 106 -9.92 -10.25 2.84
N ASN A 107 -8.76 -10.14 3.49
CA ASN A 107 -8.04 -8.88 3.62
C ASN A 107 -6.68 -8.94 2.92
N ILE A 108 -6.31 -7.86 2.23
CA ILE A 108 -4.99 -7.68 1.62
C ILE A 108 -4.37 -6.41 2.21
N SER A 109 -3.18 -6.53 2.79
CA SER A 109 -2.40 -5.38 3.25
C SER A 109 -0.95 -5.54 2.85
N VAL A 110 -0.50 -4.70 1.93
CA VAL A 110 0.79 -4.80 1.25
C VAL A 110 1.54 -3.48 1.32
N HIS A 111 2.77 -3.54 1.83
CA HIS A 111 3.62 -2.39 2.08
C HIS A 111 5.04 -2.62 1.56
N ASN A 112 5.68 -1.56 1.07
CA ASN A 112 7.11 -1.54 0.74
C ASN A 112 7.55 -2.59 -0.30
N LEU A 113 6.69 -3.00 -1.22
CA LEU A 113 7.06 -3.94 -2.28
C LEU A 113 7.61 -3.26 -3.52
N ALA A 114 8.58 -3.91 -4.16
CA ALA A 114 9.05 -3.53 -5.49
C ALA A 114 8.14 -4.05 -6.62
N SER A 115 7.46 -5.18 -6.42
CA SER A 115 6.52 -5.75 -7.39
C SER A 115 5.47 -6.64 -6.72
N LEU A 116 4.27 -6.65 -7.29
CA LEU A 116 3.14 -7.45 -6.85
C LEU A 116 2.38 -8.03 -8.05
N ASP A 117 2.39 -9.35 -8.21
CA ASP A 117 1.54 -10.06 -9.17
C ASP A 117 0.40 -10.79 -8.45
N ILE A 118 -0.79 -10.21 -8.57
CA ILE A 118 -2.09 -10.75 -8.17
C ILE A 118 -3.08 -10.63 -9.33
N SER A 119 -2.58 -10.78 -10.57
CA SER A 119 -3.31 -10.50 -11.81
C SER A 119 -4.59 -11.34 -12.02
N ARG A 120 -4.70 -12.47 -11.30
CA ARG A 120 -5.87 -13.35 -11.30
C ARG A 120 -6.91 -13.02 -10.22
N LEU A 121 -6.68 -12.03 -9.37
CA LEU A 121 -7.59 -11.72 -8.27
C LEU A 121 -8.96 -11.24 -8.81
N GLU A 122 -10.03 -11.91 -8.42
CA GLU A 122 -11.41 -11.69 -8.87
C GLU A 122 -12.28 -11.05 -7.79
N GLU A 123 -12.05 -11.38 -6.52
CA GLU A 123 -12.84 -10.92 -5.38
C GLU A 123 -11.99 -10.66 -4.14
N VAL A 124 -12.28 -9.57 -3.43
CA VAL A 124 -11.83 -9.36 -2.06
C VAL A 124 -13.03 -9.15 -1.14
N LYS A 125 -13.21 -10.02 -0.15
CA LYS A 125 -14.40 -9.97 0.73
C LYS A 125 -14.33 -8.86 1.78
N GLY A 126 -13.13 -8.54 2.24
CA GLY A 126 -12.82 -7.45 3.16
C GLY A 126 -12.14 -6.32 2.41
N SER A 127 -11.02 -5.82 2.93
CA SER A 127 -10.37 -4.60 2.43
C SER A 127 -9.05 -4.89 1.68
N ILE A 128 -8.70 -3.99 0.75
CA ILE A 128 -7.38 -3.94 0.10
C ILE A 128 -6.68 -2.65 0.52
N ASN A 129 -5.47 -2.77 1.04
CA ASN A 129 -4.60 -1.65 1.40
C ASN A 129 -3.24 -1.80 0.72
N LEU A 130 -2.95 -0.95 -0.26
CA LEU A 130 -1.65 -0.86 -0.93
C LEU A 130 -0.96 0.43 -0.52
N ILE A 131 0.03 0.32 0.37
CA ILE A 131 0.59 1.46 1.11
C ILE A 131 2.10 1.53 0.87
N ALA A 132 2.63 2.70 0.50
CA ALA A 132 4.08 2.94 0.45
C ALA A 132 4.87 1.90 -0.39
N ASN A 133 4.28 1.38 -1.46
CA ASN A 133 4.96 0.47 -2.37
C ASN A 133 5.79 1.23 -3.41
N LEU A 134 6.78 0.53 -3.95
CA LEU A 134 7.78 1.04 -4.88
C LEU A 134 7.55 0.60 -6.33
N PHE A 135 6.51 -0.22 -6.58
CA PHE A 135 6.12 -0.60 -7.94
C PHE A 135 5.57 0.61 -8.73
N SER A 136 5.79 0.60 -10.04
CA SER A 136 5.24 1.62 -10.95
C SER A 136 3.87 1.26 -11.52
N GLU A 137 3.47 -0.01 -11.40
CA GLU A 137 2.17 -0.49 -11.85
C GLU A 137 1.55 -1.48 -10.88
N VAL A 138 0.22 -1.50 -10.82
CA VAL A 138 -0.55 -2.57 -10.19
C VAL A 138 -1.72 -2.98 -11.08
N LYS A 139 -1.85 -4.30 -11.31
CA LYS A 139 -2.83 -4.86 -12.24
C LYS A 139 -3.71 -5.88 -11.52
N MET A 140 -5.00 -5.57 -11.44
CA MET A 140 -6.06 -6.45 -10.96
C MET A 140 -7.23 -6.44 -11.98
N PRO A 141 -6.98 -6.81 -13.24
CA PRO A 141 -7.94 -6.62 -14.33
C PRO A 141 -9.21 -7.46 -14.19
N LYS A 142 -9.16 -8.51 -13.36
CA LYS A 142 -10.31 -9.39 -13.09
C LYS A 142 -11.06 -9.06 -11.81
N LEU A 143 -10.53 -8.16 -10.97
CA LEU A 143 -11.15 -7.83 -9.69
C LEU A 143 -12.49 -7.16 -9.96
N THR A 144 -13.57 -7.76 -9.46
CA THR A 144 -14.94 -7.28 -9.68
C THR A 144 -15.54 -6.63 -8.44
N THR A 145 -15.17 -7.10 -7.25
CA THR A 145 -15.75 -6.67 -5.98
C THR A 145 -14.70 -6.56 -4.88
N VAL A 146 -14.85 -5.53 -4.05
CA VAL A 146 -14.14 -5.35 -2.77
C VAL A 146 -15.20 -5.10 -1.71
N GLY A 147 -15.41 -6.01 -0.76
CA GLY A 147 -16.50 -5.88 0.21
C GLY A 147 -16.27 -4.77 1.25
N GLY A 148 -15.01 -4.47 1.56
CA GLY A 148 -14.59 -3.41 2.48
C GLY A 148 -14.00 -2.21 1.75
N THR A 149 -13.01 -1.57 2.38
CA THR A 149 -12.34 -0.38 1.83
C THR A 149 -11.27 -0.78 0.82
N PHE A 150 -11.19 -0.05 -0.28
CA PHE A 150 -10.08 -0.12 -1.23
C PHE A 150 -9.21 1.13 -1.08
N SER A 151 -7.95 0.96 -0.68
CA SER A 151 -7.02 2.05 -0.43
C SER A 151 -5.72 1.88 -1.20
N ILE A 152 -5.33 2.90 -1.96
CA ILE A 152 -4.02 3.04 -2.60
C ILE A 152 -3.40 4.34 -2.08
N SER A 153 -2.39 4.20 -1.23
CA SER A 153 -1.80 5.33 -0.51
C SER A 153 -0.28 5.37 -0.60
N LYS A 154 0.29 6.56 -0.80
CA LYS A 154 1.73 6.81 -0.71
C LYS A 154 2.59 5.93 -1.63
N ASN A 155 2.05 5.42 -2.74
CA ASN A 155 2.85 4.67 -3.71
C ASN A 155 3.49 5.68 -4.66
N GLU A 156 4.60 6.27 -4.23
CA GLU A 156 5.21 7.45 -4.87
C GLU A 156 5.63 7.22 -6.32
N LYS A 157 5.92 5.97 -6.71
CA LYS A 157 6.30 5.59 -8.08
C LYS A 157 5.14 5.08 -8.93
N LEU A 158 3.94 4.95 -8.37
CA LEU A 158 2.81 4.33 -9.06
C LEU A 158 2.25 5.24 -10.15
N GLU A 159 2.32 4.77 -11.38
CA GLU A 159 1.85 5.46 -12.59
C GLU A 159 0.62 4.78 -13.18
N THR A 160 0.61 3.44 -13.21
CA THR A 160 -0.42 2.66 -13.90
C THR A 160 -1.23 1.80 -12.93
N ILE A 161 -2.55 1.93 -12.98
CA ILE A 161 -3.49 1.06 -12.28
C ILE A 161 -4.42 0.42 -13.31
N ASN A 162 -4.61 -0.90 -13.24
CA ASN A 162 -5.64 -1.58 -14.04
C ASN A 162 -6.70 -2.23 -13.13
N LEU A 163 -7.87 -1.59 -13.06
CA LEU A 163 -9.07 -2.04 -12.34
C LEU A 163 -10.29 -2.06 -13.28
N THR A 164 -10.07 -2.42 -14.54
CA THR A 164 -11.08 -2.33 -15.62
C THR A 164 -12.36 -3.15 -15.39
N SER A 165 -12.32 -4.13 -14.49
CA SER A 165 -13.48 -4.97 -14.14
C SER A 165 -14.13 -4.61 -12.80
N LEU A 166 -13.57 -3.69 -12.01
CA LEU A 166 -14.09 -3.39 -10.68
C LEU A 166 -15.46 -2.72 -10.78
N LYS A 167 -16.48 -3.33 -10.16
CA LYS A 167 -17.88 -2.88 -10.21
C LYS A 167 -18.35 -2.28 -8.90
N GLU A 168 -17.83 -2.77 -7.78
CA GLU A 168 -18.31 -2.39 -6.45
C GLU A 168 -17.18 -2.38 -5.42
N VAL A 169 -17.20 -1.33 -4.60
CA VAL A 169 -16.45 -1.24 -3.34
C VAL A 169 -17.49 -1.05 -2.23
N GLY A 170 -17.66 -2.05 -1.36
CA GLY A 170 -18.68 -2.04 -0.30
C GLY A 170 -18.35 -1.06 0.84
N GLY A 171 -17.07 -0.75 1.04
CA GLY A 171 -16.59 0.30 1.95
C GLY A 171 -16.17 1.57 1.21
N GLY A 172 -15.14 2.25 1.72
CA GLY A 172 -14.60 3.47 1.10
C GLY A 172 -13.68 3.19 -0.08
N LEU A 173 -13.57 4.14 -1.00
CA LEU A 173 -12.53 4.17 -2.02
C LEU A 173 -11.59 5.33 -1.72
N GLN A 174 -10.34 5.02 -1.41
CA GLN A 174 -9.31 5.99 -1.04
C GLN A 174 -8.12 5.92 -1.98
N ILE A 175 -7.79 7.03 -2.62
CA ILE A 175 -6.61 7.15 -3.48
C ILE A 175 -5.88 8.41 -3.05
N ASN A 176 -4.79 8.26 -2.29
CA ASN A 176 -4.12 9.40 -1.68
C ASN A 176 -2.59 9.35 -1.80
N GLY A 177 -1.96 10.51 -1.99
CA GLY A 177 -0.51 10.64 -1.93
C GLY A 177 0.27 9.80 -2.96
N ASN A 178 -0.33 9.49 -4.12
CA ASN A 178 0.38 8.83 -5.22
C ASN A 178 0.83 9.92 -6.20
N LEU A 179 2.14 10.14 -6.32
CA LEU A 179 2.70 11.33 -6.97
C LEU A 179 2.41 11.41 -8.48
N TYR A 180 2.44 10.26 -9.16
CA TYR A 180 2.28 10.20 -10.62
C TYR A 180 0.86 9.88 -11.10
N ILE A 181 -0.08 9.63 -10.19
CA ILE A 181 -1.50 9.46 -10.54
C ILE A 181 -2.14 10.83 -10.73
N SER A 182 -2.17 11.29 -11.98
CA SER A 182 -2.78 12.57 -12.35
C SER A 182 -4.19 12.44 -12.95
N LYS A 183 -4.59 11.23 -13.34
CA LYS A 183 -5.92 10.94 -13.90
C LYS A 183 -6.53 9.73 -13.22
N ILE A 184 -7.82 9.82 -12.93
CA ILE A 184 -8.61 8.73 -12.37
C ILE A 184 -9.58 8.23 -13.44
N ASP A 185 -9.12 7.33 -14.31
CA ASP A 185 -9.87 6.75 -15.43
C ASP A 185 -9.82 5.20 -15.48
N PHE A 186 -9.08 4.59 -14.56
CA PHE A 186 -8.89 3.14 -14.43
C PHE A 186 -10.07 2.40 -13.78
N LEU A 187 -11.20 3.07 -13.53
CA LEU A 187 -12.41 2.54 -12.89
C LEU A 187 -13.66 2.64 -13.80
N PRO A 188 -13.61 2.20 -15.08
CA PRO A 188 -14.68 2.45 -16.04
C PRO A 188 -16.00 1.74 -15.71
N LYS A 189 -15.97 0.66 -14.93
CA LYS A 189 -17.15 -0.15 -14.54
C LYS A 189 -17.60 0.07 -13.10
N LEU A 190 -16.87 0.88 -12.32
CA LEU A 190 -17.21 1.08 -10.91
C LEU A 190 -18.56 1.79 -10.82
N SER A 191 -19.51 1.17 -10.11
CA SER A 191 -20.90 1.60 -10.04
C SER A 191 -21.32 2.02 -8.65
N ILE A 192 -20.73 1.40 -7.62
CA ILE A 192 -21.10 1.58 -6.22
C ILE A 192 -19.84 1.76 -5.38
N VAL A 193 -19.85 2.80 -4.53
CA VAL A 193 -18.99 2.96 -3.37
C VAL A 193 -19.89 3.01 -2.13
N GLY A 194 -19.81 1.99 -1.28
CA GLY A 194 -20.68 1.84 -0.12
C GLY A 194 -20.28 2.70 1.09
N GLY A 195 -19.09 3.31 1.04
CA GLY A 195 -18.59 4.28 2.01
C GLY A 195 -18.27 5.63 1.36
N ALA A 196 -17.21 6.28 1.85
CA ALA A 196 -16.73 7.55 1.31
C ALA A 196 -15.83 7.36 0.08
N LEU A 197 -15.90 8.30 -0.86
CA LEU A 197 -14.96 8.47 -1.96
C LEU A 197 -13.96 9.56 -1.58
N GLU A 198 -12.67 9.24 -1.52
CA GLU A 198 -11.62 10.19 -1.17
C GLU A 198 -10.46 10.11 -2.16
N LEU A 199 -10.21 11.22 -2.85
CA LEU A 199 -9.16 11.35 -3.84
C LEU A 199 -8.26 12.53 -3.45
N VAL A 200 -6.97 12.27 -3.22
CA VAL A 200 -6.00 13.27 -2.76
C VAL A 200 -4.69 13.15 -3.54
N GLY A 201 -4.28 14.20 -4.24
CA GLY A 201 -3.01 14.18 -4.99
C GLY A 201 -2.92 15.26 -6.06
N ASN A 202 -2.07 15.07 -7.08
CA ASN A 202 -1.98 16.00 -8.21
C ASN A 202 -2.99 15.64 -9.32
N ILE A 203 -4.26 15.57 -8.94
CA ILE A 203 -5.33 15.05 -9.80
C ILE A 203 -5.81 16.15 -10.74
N LYS A 204 -5.66 15.90 -12.04
CA LYS A 204 -6.06 16.78 -13.14
C LYS A 204 -7.43 16.43 -13.68
N GLU A 205 -7.81 15.15 -13.62
CA GLU A 205 -9.04 14.64 -14.21
C GLU A 205 -9.59 13.46 -13.41
N VAL A 206 -10.91 13.43 -13.21
CA VAL A 206 -11.61 12.30 -12.59
C VAL A 206 -12.74 11.86 -13.52
N THR A 207 -12.67 10.61 -13.99
CA THR A 207 -13.64 10.02 -14.91
C THR A 207 -14.15 8.69 -14.34
N MET A 208 -15.41 8.69 -13.88
CA MET A 208 -16.09 7.51 -13.33
C MET A 208 -17.47 7.32 -13.98
N LYS A 209 -17.49 7.05 -15.29
CA LYS A 209 -18.69 7.08 -16.13
C LYS A 209 -19.83 6.17 -15.66
N SER A 210 -19.50 5.05 -15.02
CA SER A 210 -20.49 4.07 -14.55
C SER A 210 -20.92 4.29 -13.10
N LEU A 211 -20.34 5.26 -12.39
CA LEU A 211 -20.62 5.48 -10.98
C LEU A 211 -22.05 5.99 -10.81
N LYS A 212 -22.82 5.28 -9.99
CA LYS A 212 -24.24 5.57 -9.74
C LYS A 212 -24.51 5.95 -8.29
N LEU A 213 -23.71 5.43 -7.37
CA LEU A 213 -23.95 5.58 -5.95
C LEU A 213 -22.65 5.69 -5.15
N VAL A 214 -22.55 6.76 -4.36
CA VAL A 214 -21.65 6.87 -3.23
C VAL A 214 -22.51 7.04 -1.98
N LYS A 215 -22.54 6.04 -1.10
CA LYS A 215 -23.38 6.09 0.10
C LYS A 215 -22.85 7.07 1.14
N GLY A 216 -21.53 7.27 1.23
CA GLY A 216 -20.89 8.23 2.14
C GLY A 216 -20.69 9.62 1.52
N SER A 217 -19.67 10.33 1.99
CA SER A 217 -19.21 11.60 1.40
C SER A 217 -18.31 11.39 0.19
N ALA A 218 -18.21 12.39 -0.68
CA ALA A 218 -17.18 12.44 -1.72
C ALA A 218 -16.26 13.65 -1.49
N ARG A 219 -14.95 13.42 -1.51
CA ARG A 219 -13.94 14.47 -1.31
C ARG A 219 -12.82 14.36 -2.35
N VAL A 220 -12.53 15.47 -3.00
CA VAL A 220 -11.34 15.67 -3.84
C VAL A 220 -10.48 16.76 -3.21
N ILE A 221 -9.20 16.47 -2.98
CA ILE A 221 -8.19 17.45 -2.60
C ILE A 221 -7.07 17.37 -3.65
N THR A 222 -6.91 18.39 -4.47
CA THR A 222 -5.93 18.37 -5.56
C THR A 222 -4.92 19.50 -5.46
N SER A 223 -3.67 19.27 -5.85
CA SER A 223 -2.68 20.33 -6.04
C SER A 223 -2.73 20.97 -7.44
N ASP A 224 -3.50 20.41 -8.37
CA ASP A 224 -3.63 20.94 -9.73
C ASP A 224 -4.57 22.16 -9.75
N GLN A 225 -4.03 23.31 -10.16
CA GLN A 225 -4.76 24.58 -10.17
C GLN A 225 -5.82 24.68 -11.27
N ASN A 226 -5.77 23.78 -12.27
CA ASN A 226 -6.70 23.78 -13.39
C ASN A 226 -7.89 22.83 -13.16
N PHE A 227 -7.89 22.08 -12.06
CA PHE A 227 -8.98 21.16 -11.74
C PHE A 227 -10.28 21.93 -11.49
N ASN A 228 -11.32 21.63 -12.28
CA ASN A 228 -12.60 22.33 -12.16
C ASN A 228 -13.46 21.74 -11.04
N CYS A 229 -13.21 22.18 -9.80
CA CYS A 229 -13.99 21.79 -8.64
C CYS A 229 -15.50 22.13 -8.76
N ALA A 230 -15.87 23.20 -9.47
CA ALA A 230 -17.28 23.55 -9.64
C ALA A 230 -18.02 22.49 -10.48
N THR A 231 -17.43 22.11 -11.61
CA THR A 231 -17.95 21.07 -12.51
C THR A 231 -18.02 19.73 -11.80
N TRP A 232 -16.93 19.30 -11.15
CA TRP A 232 -16.91 18.02 -10.45
C TRP A 232 -17.99 17.94 -9.35
N LYS A 233 -18.16 19.00 -8.55
CA LYS A 233 -19.21 19.04 -7.52
C LYS A 233 -20.62 19.00 -8.12
N GLN A 234 -20.89 19.81 -9.14
CA GLN A 234 -22.25 20.01 -9.67
C GLN A 234 -22.71 18.92 -10.64
N LYS A 235 -21.81 18.30 -11.39
CA LYS A 235 -22.17 17.32 -12.44
C LYS A 235 -21.83 15.89 -12.06
N ASP A 236 -20.64 15.68 -11.50
CA ASP A 236 -20.12 14.33 -11.29
C ASP A 236 -20.48 13.78 -9.91
N ALA A 237 -20.21 14.54 -8.84
CA ALA A 237 -20.33 14.05 -7.47
C ALA A 237 -21.75 14.19 -6.88
N SER A 238 -22.40 15.35 -7.03
CA SER A 238 -23.73 15.58 -6.43
C SER A 238 -24.82 14.67 -6.99
N THR A 239 -24.67 14.18 -8.21
CA THR A 239 -25.64 13.28 -8.86
C THR A 239 -25.56 11.86 -8.31
N VAL A 240 -24.43 11.44 -7.72
CA VAL A 240 -24.18 10.07 -7.24
C VAL A 240 -24.08 9.93 -5.73
N VAL A 241 -23.73 11.01 -5.01
CA VAL A 241 -23.58 11.00 -3.55
C VAL A 241 -24.95 11.04 -2.86
N ARG A 242 -25.16 10.21 -1.82
CA ARG A 242 -26.46 10.09 -1.13
C ARG A 242 -26.44 10.27 0.38
N GLY A 243 -25.34 10.01 1.09
CA GLY A 243 -25.33 10.05 2.55
C GLY A 243 -24.32 11.00 3.19
N GLY A 244 -23.58 11.78 2.40
CA GLY A 244 -22.56 12.69 2.94
C GLY A 244 -22.33 13.96 2.13
N LYS A 245 -21.35 14.75 2.58
CA LYS A 245 -20.96 16.00 1.93
C LYS A 245 -20.17 15.75 0.65
N VAL A 246 -20.25 16.71 -0.27
CA VAL A 246 -19.40 16.78 -1.46
C VAL A 246 -18.42 17.93 -1.28
N GLU A 247 -17.13 17.59 -1.18
CA GLU A 247 -16.05 18.53 -0.90
C GLU A 247 -15.03 18.50 -2.04
N CYS A 248 -14.62 19.68 -2.51
CA CYS A 248 -13.55 19.79 -3.50
C CYS A 248 -12.69 20.99 -3.14
N MET A 249 -11.40 20.75 -2.94
CA MET A 249 -10.42 21.74 -2.53
C MET A 249 -9.19 21.68 -3.42
N ILE A 250 -8.70 22.85 -3.83
CA ILE A 250 -7.41 22.99 -4.50
C ILE A 250 -6.41 23.46 -3.44
N LEU A 251 -5.36 22.67 -3.22
CA LEU A 251 -4.22 23.07 -2.40
C LEU A 251 -3.43 24.12 -3.17
N LEU A 252 -3.48 25.35 -2.68
CA LEU A 252 -2.55 26.38 -3.12
C LEU A 252 -1.16 25.95 -2.63
N ALA A 253 -0.18 25.94 -3.54
CA ALA A 253 1.20 25.86 -3.11
C ALA A 253 1.42 27.00 -2.10
N LYS A 254 1.88 26.68 -0.89
CA LYS A 254 2.46 27.72 -0.04
C LYS A 254 3.52 28.38 -0.90
N SER A 255 3.37 29.68 -1.16
CA SER A 255 4.50 30.47 -1.64
C SER A 255 5.65 30.18 -0.70
N ALA A 256 6.78 29.73 -1.24
CA ALA A 256 8.03 29.99 -0.55
C ALA A 256 8.09 31.52 -0.44
N GLU A 257 7.68 32.06 0.70
CA GLU A 257 7.98 33.45 1.01
C GLU A 257 9.49 33.58 0.88
N ASN A 258 9.92 34.42 -0.05
CA ASN A 258 11.26 34.94 -0.08
C ASN A 258 11.51 35.57 1.28
N VAL A 259 12.11 34.82 2.21
CA VAL A 259 12.79 35.40 3.35
C VAL A 259 13.97 36.15 2.73
N SER A 260 13.77 37.45 2.51
CA SER A 260 14.84 38.38 2.21
C SER A 260 15.84 38.31 3.35
N VAL A 261 16.97 37.65 3.12
CA VAL A 261 18.11 37.72 4.02
C VAL A 261 18.60 39.17 3.97
N PRO A 262 18.61 39.92 5.10
CA PRO A 262 19.19 41.24 5.11
C PRO A 262 20.69 41.11 4.85
N SER A 263 21.21 41.91 3.92
CA SER A 263 22.63 42.01 3.63
C SER A 263 23.40 42.49 4.87
N VAL A 264 24.21 41.60 5.44
CA VAL A 264 25.14 41.97 6.51
C VAL A 264 26.30 42.73 5.87
N LYS A 265 26.45 44.02 6.24
CA LYS A 265 27.65 44.81 5.95
C LYS A 265 28.87 44.10 6.55
N ALA A 266 29.85 43.78 5.70
CA ALA A 266 31.15 43.28 6.12
C ALA A 266 31.85 44.33 7.00
N LEU A 267 32.13 43.98 8.26
CA LEU A 267 33.18 44.64 9.05
C LEU A 267 34.44 43.77 8.96
N SER A 268 35.49 44.38 8.43
CA SER A 268 36.85 43.87 8.42
C SER A 268 37.44 43.82 9.82
N GLY A 269 37.99 42.67 10.23
CA GLY A 269 38.78 42.53 11.45
C GLY A 269 39.32 41.12 11.63
N ALA A 270 40.64 40.98 11.58
CA ALA A 270 41.37 39.71 11.51
C ALA A 270 41.39 38.90 12.82
N SER A 271 41.47 37.56 12.69
CA SER A 271 42.56 36.69 13.18
C SER A 271 42.08 35.31 13.70
N ASN A 272 42.78 34.27 13.21
CA ASN A 272 42.95 32.88 13.64
C ASN A 272 42.02 32.26 14.71
N PHE A 273 41.42 31.10 14.40
CA PHE A 273 41.84 29.76 14.86
C PHE A 273 40.79 28.68 14.52
N GLY A 274 41.25 27.49 14.13
CA GLY A 274 40.57 26.21 14.42
C GLY A 274 39.52 25.72 13.44
N VAL A 275 39.87 24.72 12.62
CA VAL A 275 38.93 23.89 11.86
C VAL A 275 38.10 23.05 12.86
N GLY A 276 36.82 23.39 12.99
CA GLY A 276 35.83 22.69 13.79
C GLY A 276 34.64 22.25 12.92
N ILE A 277 34.36 20.95 13.01
CA ILE A 277 33.27 20.21 12.35
C ILE A 277 31.91 20.88 12.61
N LEU A 278 31.09 21.06 11.56
CA LEU A 278 29.66 21.37 11.73
C LEU A 278 28.79 20.25 11.15
N GLN A 279 28.27 19.49 12.10
CA GLN A 279 27.29 18.42 11.97
C GLN A 279 25.90 19.06 11.80
N LEU A 280 25.23 18.83 10.67
CA LEU A 280 23.84 19.25 10.50
C LEU A 280 22.93 18.28 11.26
N MET A 281 22.47 18.68 12.45
CA MET A 281 21.29 18.10 13.08
C MET A 281 20.05 18.83 12.55
N VAL A 282 19.15 18.11 11.88
CA VAL A 282 17.78 18.57 11.63
C VAL A 282 16.93 18.05 12.78
N ALA A 283 16.62 18.93 13.74
CA ALA A 283 15.68 18.67 14.81
C ALA A 283 14.24 18.73 14.27
N GLY A 284 13.49 17.64 14.48
CA GLY A 284 12.06 17.58 14.21
C GLY A 284 11.26 18.34 15.26
N ALA A 285 10.21 19.03 14.81
CA ALA A 285 9.16 19.56 15.67
C ALA A 285 7.93 18.66 15.56
N LEU A 286 7.71 17.84 16.59
CA LEU A 286 6.47 17.15 16.89
C LEU A 286 5.47 18.15 17.46
N GLY A 287 4.35 18.36 16.75
CA GLY A 287 3.19 19.10 17.25
C GLY A 287 2.10 18.12 17.70
N SER A 288 1.98 17.97 19.02
CA SER A 288 0.95 17.23 19.74
C SER A 288 -0.44 17.86 19.56
N ILE A 289 -1.44 17.05 19.23
CA ILE A 289 -2.87 17.40 19.42
C ILE A 289 -3.47 16.36 20.34
N GLY A 290 -3.78 16.80 21.57
CA GLY A 290 -4.40 16.01 22.62
C GLY A 290 -5.90 15.83 22.38
N TRP A 291 -6.37 14.65 22.79
CA TRP A 291 -7.77 14.31 22.95
C TRP A 291 -8.27 14.88 24.28
N PHE A 292 -9.46 15.46 24.30
CA PHE A 292 -10.21 15.70 25.53
C PHE A 292 -11.55 14.96 25.46
N HIS A 293 -11.71 14.06 26.46
CA HIS A 293 -12.92 13.49 27.07
C HIS A 293 -14.07 13.04 26.18
#